data_AF-A0AAN8BLA4-F1
#
_entry.id   AF-A0AAN8BLA4-F1
#
_cell.length_a   1.000
_cell.length_b   1.000
_cell.length_c   1.000
_cell.angle_alpha   90.00
_cell.angle_beta   90.00
_cell.angle_gamma   90.00
#
_symmetry.space_group_name_H-M   'P 1'
#
loop_
_entity.id
_entity.type
_entity.pdbx_description
1 polymer ?
#
loop_
_entity_poly.entity_id
_entity_poly.type
_entity_poly.pdbx_seq_one_letter_code
_entity_poly.pdbx_strand_id
1 'polypeptide(L)'
;MELQWTSTEVPYLALNTCPGRGYIVCGDDKGRLWTYHITDLQKNSFQSGKPVQPTQVLDWPSPMRKGLGGVEGPSINSVAMDPELQYLVALSDKNMVIVWKREEGVRKC
;
A
#
# COMPACT_ATOMS: atom_id res chain seq x y z
N MET A 1 0.75 16.75 -11.48
CA MET A 1 0.54 16.19 -10.13
C MET A 1 1.09 14.78 -10.17
N GLU A 2 2.00 14.46 -9.27
CA GLU A 2 2.69 13.16 -9.21
C GLU A 2 2.54 12.63 -7.78
N LEU A 3 2.39 11.31 -7.61
CA LEU A 3 2.35 10.67 -6.29
C LEU A 3 3.76 10.24 -5.92
N GLN A 4 4.20 10.55 -4.70
CA GLN A 4 5.44 10.01 -4.17
C GLN A 4 5.27 8.52 -3.93
N TRP A 5 5.95 7.69 -4.72
CA TRP A 5 5.98 6.23 -4.56
C TRP A 5 7.43 5.76 -4.40
N THR A 6 7.67 4.45 -4.52
CA THR A 6 8.99 3.85 -4.41
C THR A 6 9.87 4.26 -5.59
N SER A 7 11.18 4.34 -5.36
CA SER A 7 12.18 4.45 -6.42
C SER A 7 12.75 3.05 -6.66
N THR A 8 12.37 2.41 -7.77
CA THR A 8 12.85 1.08 -8.12
C THR A 8 12.93 0.91 -9.63
N GLU A 9 13.81 -0.01 -10.05
CA GLU A 9 13.98 -0.46 -11.43
C GLU A 9 13.11 -1.68 -11.76
N VAL A 10 12.39 -2.23 -10.76
CA VAL A 10 11.53 -3.40 -10.95
C VAL A 10 10.30 -3.00 -11.77
N PRO A 11 10.10 -3.58 -12.97
CA PRO A 11 8.91 -3.32 -13.76
C PRO A 11 7.69 -4.07 -13.18
N TYR A 12 6.49 -3.56 -13.45
CA TYR A 12 5.20 -4.20 -13.09
C TYR A 12 4.90 -4.28 -11.58
N LEU A 13 4.88 -3.12 -10.92
CA LEU A 13 4.37 -3.02 -9.57
C LEU A 13 2.85 -2.91 -9.53
N ALA A 14 2.24 -3.44 -8.47
CA ALA A 14 0.79 -3.41 -8.29
C ALA A 14 0.26 -1.98 -8.10
N LEU A 15 -0.85 -1.67 -8.77
CA LEU A 15 -1.68 -0.49 -8.53
C LEU A 15 -3.15 -0.91 -8.51
N ASN A 16 -3.90 -0.48 -7.49
CA ASN A 16 -5.34 -0.70 -7.39
C ASN A 16 -6.02 0.51 -6.70
N THR A 17 -7.34 0.57 -6.77
CA THR A 17 -8.16 1.62 -6.16
C THR A 17 -9.33 1.03 -5.39
N CYS A 18 -9.80 1.73 -4.37
CA CYS A 18 -11.09 1.49 -3.74
C CYS A 18 -11.97 2.74 -3.95
N PRO A 19 -12.71 2.83 -5.06
CA PRO A 19 -13.43 4.05 -5.43
C PRO A 19 -14.47 4.47 -4.40
N GLY A 20 -15.20 3.51 -3.81
CA GLY A 20 -16.24 3.77 -2.79
C GLY A 20 -15.70 4.43 -1.52
N ARG A 21 -14.40 4.29 -1.24
CA ARG A 21 -13.71 4.91 -0.11
C ARG A 21 -12.67 5.96 -0.52
N GLY A 22 -12.51 6.22 -1.82
CA GLY A 22 -11.60 7.21 -2.35
C GLY A 22 -10.11 6.92 -2.10
N TYR A 23 -9.71 5.64 -2.12
CA TYR A 23 -8.32 5.24 -1.91
C TYR A 23 -7.65 4.74 -3.20
N ILE A 24 -6.35 5.04 -3.32
CA ILE A 24 -5.41 4.46 -4.29
C ILE A 24 -4.36 3.70 -3.47
N VAL A 25 -3.96 2.51 -3.94
CA VAL A 25 -2.93 1.70 -3.29
C VAL A 25 -1.93 1.19 -4.31
N CYS A 26 -0.65 1.35 -4.01
CA CYS A 26 0.46 0.95 -4.85
C CYS A 26 1.43 0.06 -4.07
N GLY A 27 1.78 -1.11 -4.60
CA GLY A 27 2.76 -2.01 -3.98
C GLY A 27 4.20 -1.67 -4.37
N ASP A 28 5.22 -2.07 -3.61
CA ASP A 28 6.61 -1.89 -4.02
C ASP A 28 7.44 -3.18 -4.03
N ASP A 29 8.71 -3.03 -4.39
CA ASP A 29 9.73 -4.08 -4.46
C ASP A 29 10.35 -4.45 -3.09
N LYS A 30 9.82 -3.86 -2.00
CA LYS A 30 10.24 -4.08 -0.60
C LYS A 30 9.07 -4.56 0.26
N GLY A 31 7.98 -5.00 -0.37
CA GLY A 31 6.80 -5.56 0.30
C GLY A 31 5.92 -4.51 0.99
N ARG A 32 6.14 -3.22 0.73
CA ARG A 32 5.35 -2.12 1.30
C ARG A 32 4.18 -1.78 0.39
N LEU A 33 3.11 -1.28 1.01
CA LEU A 33 1.95 -0.73 0.30
C LEU A 33 1.82 0.75 0.60
N TRP A 34 1.82 1.56 -0.45
CA TRP A 34 1.68 3.00 -0.43
C TRP A 34 0.23 3.35 -0.68
N THR A 35 -0.42 4.01 0.27
CA THR A 35 -1.85 4.37 0.18
C THR A 35 -2.02 5.88 0.04
N TYR A 36 -3.03 6.30 -0.72
CA TYR A 36 -3.37 7.71 -0.93
C TYR A 36 -4.89 7.88 -0.86
N HIS A 37 -5.35 8.85 -0.08
CA HIS A 37 -6.74 9.28 -0.07
C HIS A 37 -6.93 10.44 -1.06
N ILE A 38 -7.96 10.39 -1.90
CA ILE A 38 -8.21 11.38 -2.97
C ILE A 38 -8.32 12.81 -2.42
N THR A 39 -8.84 13.00 -1.21
CA THR A 39 -8.91 14.34 -0.59
C THR A 39 -7.53 14.95 -0.34
N ASP A 40 -6.53 14.10 -0.03
CA ASP A 40 -5.17 14.57 0.18
C ASP A 40 -4.52 14.97 -1.15
N LEU A 41 -4.93 14.33 -2.25
CA LEU A 41 -4.54 14.72 -3.60
C LEU A 41 -5.10 16.10 -3.96
N GLN A 42 -6.37 16.35 -3.66
CA GLN A 42 -7.03 17.65 -3.91
C GLN A 42 -6.45 18.79 -3.07
N LYS A 43 -6.05 18.52 -1.81
CA LYS A 43 -5.38 19.54 -0.98
C LYS A 43 -3.98 19.88 -1.52
N ASN A 44 -3.27 18.87 -2.04
CA ASN A 44 -1.91 19.05 -2.54
C ASN A 44 -1.82 19.48 -4.01
N SER A 45 -2.93 19.47 -4.78
CA SER A 45 -2.93 19.94 -6.17
C SER A 45 -2.57 21.43 -6.30
N PHE A 46 -2.62 22.19 -5.21
CA PHE A 46 -2.23 23.59 -5.14
C PHE A 46 -0.71 23.80 -4.90
N GLN A 47 0.03 22.75 -4.53
CA GLN A 47 1.47 22.81 -4.31
C GLN A 47 2.22 22.40 -5.59
N SER A 48 2.37 23.35 -6.50
CA SER A 48 3.10 23.13 -7.76
C SER A 48 4.53 22.64 -7.49
N GLY A 49 4.89 21.50 -8.09
CA GLY A 49 6.26 20.99 -8.14
C GLY A 49 6.68 19.96 -7.08
N LYS A 50 5.83 19.63 -6.09
CA LYS A 50 6.14 18.55 -5.11
C LYS A 50 5.25 17.33 -5.32
N PRO A 51 5.82 16.10 -5.27
CA PRO A 51 5.01 14.88 -5.26
C PRO A 51 4.12 14.80 -4.02
N VAL A 52 2.88 14.34 -4.22
CA VAL A 52 1.91 14.14 -3.13
C VAL A 52 2.38 12.97 -2.27
N GLN A 53 2.51 13.23 -0.97
CA GLN A 53 2.93 12.21 -0.01
C GLN A 53 1.83 11.16 0.20
N PRO A 54 2.20 9.90 0.51
CA PRO A 54 1.23 8.88 0.86
C PRO A 54 0.45 9.27 2.12
N THR A 55 -0.83 8.90 2.17
CA THR A 55 -1.65 8.96 3.38
C THR A 55 -1.10 8.00 4.44
N GLN A 56 -0.67 6.81 4.02
CA GLN A 56 -0.01 5.82 4.88
C GLN A 56 0.85 4.87 4.04
N VAL A 57 1.99 4.46 4.59
CA VAL A 57 2.80 3.34 4.07
C VAL A 57 2.67 2.17 5.03
N LEU A 58 2.22 1.02 4.52
CA LEU A 58 2.13 -0.23 5.28
C LEU A 58 3.39 -1.04 5.05
N ASP A 59 4.15 -1.28 6.12
CA ASP A 59 5.41 -2.00 6.03
C ASP A 59 5.22 -3.51 5.88
N TRP A 60 6.23 -4.14 5.26
CA TRP A 60 6.31 -5.59 5.17
C TRP A 60 6.45 -6.20 6.57
N PRO A 61 5.60 -7.17 6.96
CA PRO A 61 5.58 -7.73 8.31
C PRO A 61 6.81 -8.59 8.67
N SER A 62 7.75 -8.80 7.74
CA SER A 62 9.01 -9.52 7.97
C SER A 62 8.84 -10.87 8.68
N PRO A 63 7.98 -11.77 8.16
CA PRO A 63 7.69 -13.04 8.80
C PRO A 63 8.93 -13.94 8.83
N MET A 64 9.06 -14.73 9.90
CA MET A 64 10.15 -15.71 10.03
C MET A 64 9.74 -17.06 9.46
N ARG A 65 10.55 -17.63 8.57
CA ARG A 65 10.42 -19.01 8.11
C ARG A 65 11.28 -19.93 8.96
N LYS A 66 10.69 -21.00 9.48
CA LYS A 66 11.37 -21.97 10.34
C LYS A 66 12.59 -22.55 9.62
N GLY A 67 13.77 -22.37 10.21
CA GLY A 67 15.05 -22.84 9.64
C GLY A 67 15.62 -22.02 8.48
N LEU A 68 14.93 -20.96 8.03
CA LEU A 68 15.34 -20.14 6.87
C LEU A 68 15.48 -18.64 7.20
N GLY A 69 15.17 -18.22 8.43
CA GLY A 69 15.32 -16.84 8.88
C GLY A 69 14.16 -15.92 8.48
N GLY A 70 14.38 -14.60 8.61
CA GLY A 70 13.40 -13.58 8.22
C GLY A 70 13.26 -13.49 6.70
N VAL A 71 12.03 -13.37 6.21
CA VAL A 71 11.79 -13.15 4.78
C VAL A 71 11.91 -11.66 4.51
N GLU A 72 12.89 -11.26 3.69
CA GLU A 72 12.99 -9.89 3.19
C GLU A 72 11.77 -9.51 2.35
N GLY A 73 11.43 -8.21 2.37
CA GLY A 73 10.34 -7.61 1.61
C GLY A 73 10.32 -8.04 0.14
N PRO A 74 9.30 -8.80 -0.30
CA PRO A 74 9.16 -9.28 -1.67
C PRO A 74 8.54 -8.20 -2.57
N SER A 75 8.59 -8.40 -3.89
CA SER A 75 7.87 -7.50 -4.80
C SER A 75 6.38 -7.77 -4.75
N ILE A 76 5.58 -6.72 -4.61
CA ILE A 76 4.12 -6.82 -4.64
C ILE A 76 3.65 -6.76 -6.09
N ASN A 77 3.06 -7.87 -6.55
CA ASN A 77 2.61 -8.03 -7.93
C ASN A 77 1.09 -7.82 -8.11
N SER A 78 0.31 -7.94 -7.04
CA SER A 78 -1.13 -7.69 -7.06
C SER A 78 -1.63 -7.20 -5.71
N VAL A 79 -2.61 -6.28 -5.74
CA VAL A 79 -3.29 -5.75 -4.56
C VAL A 79 -4.79 -5.77 -4.82
N ALA A 80 -5.58 -6.12 -3.81
CA ALA A 80 -7.03 -6.09 -3.83
C ALA A 80 -7.59 -5.53 -2.52
N MET A 81 -8.77 -4.95 -2.60
CA MET A 81 -9.50 -4.37 -1.48
C MET A 81 -10.96 -4.80 -1.56
N ASP A 82 -11.62 -4.98 -0.43
CA ASP A 82 -13.07 -5.05 -0.42
C ASP A 82 -13.68 -3.65 -0.63
N PRO A 83 -14.96 -3.57 -1.07
CA PRO A 83 -15.61 -2.27 -1.34
C PRO A 83 -15.69 -1.34 -0.12
N GLU A 84 -15.69 -1.90 1.10
CA GLU A 84 -15.81 -1.15 2.34
C GLU A 84 -14.44 -0.77 2.95
N LEU A 85 -13.34 -1.18 2.31
CA LEU A 85 -11.96 -1.02 2.77
C LEU A 85 -11.75 -1.52 4.20
N GLN A 86 -12.35 -2.67 4.51
CA GLN A 86 -12.13 -3.41 5.77
C GLN A 86 -10.89 -4.30 5.68
N TYR A 87 -10.61 -4.81 4.49
CA TYR A 87 -9.52 -5.69 4.18
C TYR A 87 -8.75 -5.19 2.96
N LEU A 88 -7.43 -5.24 3.10
CA LEU A 88 -6.48 -4.97 2.04
C LEU A 88 -5.60 -6.21 1.91
N VAL A 89 -5.54 -6.77 0.71
CA VAL A 89 -4.82 -8.01 0.43
C VAL A 89 -3.74 -7.73 -0.61
N ALA A 90 -2.53 -8.20 -0.37
CA ALA A 90 -1.45 -8.15 -1.36
C ALA A 90 -0.84 -9.53 -1.59
N LEU A 91 -0.59 -9.84 -2.86
CA LEU A 91 0.17 -11.01 -3.30
C LEU A 91 1.59 -10.56 -3.66
N SER A 92 2.56 -11.44 -3.39
CA SER A 92 3.96 -11.19 -3.71
C SER A 92 4.58 -12.25 -4.61
N ASP A 93 5.74 -11.92 -5.18
CA ASP A 93 6.58 -12.79 -6.00
C ASP A 93 7.23 -13.98 -5.24
N LYS A 94 7.16 -13.98 -3.89
CA LYS A 94 7.64 -15.08 -3.03
C LYS A 94 6.54 -16.07 -2.62
N ASN A 95 5.41 -16.07 -3.34
CA ASN A 95 4.21 -16.87 -3.05
C ASN A 95 3.69 -16.61 -1.62
N MET A 96 3.69 -15.34 -1.20
CA MET A 96 3.13 -14.93 0.08
C MET A 96 1.97 -13.98 -0.13
N VAL A 97 0.93 -14.16 0.68
CA VAL A 97 -0.22 -13.27 0.75
C VAL A 97 -0.21 -12.58 2.11
N ILE A 98 -0.36 -11.27 2.11
CA ILE A 98 -0.55 -10.49 3.33
C ILE A 98 -1.95 -9.90 3.31
N VAL A 99 -2.60 -9.93 4.47
CA VAL A 99 -3.92 -9.35 4.70
C VAL A 99 -3.79 -8.34 5.81
N TRP A 100 -4.10 -7.08 5.51
CA TRP A 100 -4.30 -6.05 6.52
C TRP A 100 -5.80 -5.91 6.77
N LYS A 101 -6.15 -5.83 8.06
CA LYS A 101 -7.49 -5.46 8.50
C LYS A 101 -7.44 -4.02 8.96
N ARG A 102 -8.36 -3.19 8.45
CA ARG A 102 -8.51 -1.83 8.94
C ARG A 102 -9.07 -1.87 10.35
N GLU A 103 -8.42 -1.18 11.29
CA GLU A 103 -9.03 -0.95 12.60
C GLU A 103 -10.17 0.04 12.42
N GLU A 104 -11.40 -0.40 12.73
CA GLU A 104 -12.49 0.54 12.91
C GLU A 104 -12.13 1.43 14.08
N GLY A 105 -12.19 2.75 13.87
CA GLY A 105 -11.85 3.71 14.92
C GLY A 105 -12.62 3.37 16.18
N VAL A 106 -11.90 2.99 17.24
CA VAL A 106 -12.41 3.08 18.60
C VAL A 106 -12.88 4.52 18.72
N ARG A 107 -14.20 4.71 18.73
CA ARG A 107 -14.79 5.98 19.14
C ARG A 107 -14.22 6.20 20.54
N LYS A 108 -13.26 7.10 20.69
CA LYS A 108 -12.90 7.60 22.01
C LYS A 108 -14.18 8.21 22.55
N CYS A 109 -14.80 7.51 23.50
CA CYS A 109 -15.89 8.03 24.32
C CYS A 109 -15.43 9.30 25.05
#